data_AF-A0AA43FNK6-F1
#
_entry.id   AF-A0AA43FNK6-F1
#
_cell.length_a   1.000
_cell.length_b   1.000
_cell.length_c   1.000
_cell.angle_alpha   90.00
_cell.angle_beta   90.00
_cell.angle_gamma   90.00
#
_symmetry.space_group_name_H-M   'P 1'
#
loop_
_entity.id
_entity.type
_entity.pdbx_description
1 polymer ?
#
loop_
_entity_poly.entity_id
_entity_poly.type
_entity_poly.pdbx_seq_one_letter_code
_entity_poly.pdbx_strand_id
1 'polypeptide(L)'
;MNDSRCAFVREALPAYVGRSLSPGDEREVSAHLAGCGECRSEMEVVTLLHASRPGAPAGLIDRIQEAVASDGAPSSGRRGVPGWGLAAAAVAVLALGIGRTLGPATPAGEAIPEYASAEGAGNLWLAEERLSTWVPAFDDLSDEALVQLLEELGT
;
A
#
# COMPACT_ATOMS: atom_id res chain seq x y z
N MET A 1 -26.82 -14.35 -18.41
CA MET A 1 -27.28 -14.01 -17.04
C MET A 1 -26.43 -14.75 -16.02
N ASN A 2 -25.19 -14.29 -15.86
CA ASN A 2 -24.30 -14.64 -14.74
C ASN A 2 -23.22 -13.55 -14.61
N ASP A 3 -23.60 -12.31 -14.89
CA ASP A 3 -22.67 -11.25 -15.25
C ASP A 3 -21.80 -10.84 -14.05
N SER A 4 -22.34 -10.93 -12.84
CA SER A 4 -21.58 -10.74 -11.59
C SER A 4 -20.58 -11.88 -11.32
N ARG A 5 -20.94 -13.14 -11.61
CA ARG A 5 -20.00 -14.28 -11.47
C ARG A 5 -18.93 -14.23 -12.55
N CYS A 6 -19.29 -13.85 -13.78
CA CYS A 6 -18.31 -13.60 -14.82
C CYS A 6 -17.37 -12.46 -14.41
N ALA A 7 -17.88 -11.34 -13.89
CA ALA A 7 -17.04 -10.23 -13.40
C ALA A 7 -16.03 -10.71 -12.34
N PHE A 8 -16.50 -11.41 -11.30
CA PHE A 8 -15.63 -12.00 -10.28
C PHE A 8 -14.56 -12.93 -10.88
N VAL A 9 -14.97 -13.85 -11.77
CA VAL A 9 -14.03 -14.81 -12.37
C VAL A 9 -12.99 -14.10 -13.21
N ARG A 10 -13.37 -13.11 -14.02
CA ARG A 10 -12.44 -12.33 -14.85
C ARG A 10 -11.39 -11.61 -14.02
N GLU A 11 -11.79 -11.01 -12.91
CA GLU A 11 -10.86 -10.40 -11.95
C GLU A 11 -9.94 -11.43 -11.29
N ALA A 12 -10.45 -12.65 -11.03
CA ALA A 12 -9.70 -13.73 -10.42
C ALA A 12 -8.78 -14.49 -11.40
N LEU A 13 -8.98 -14.39 -12.72
CA LEU A 13 -8.22 -15.15 -13.74
C LEU A 13 -6.69 -14.99 -13.63
N PRO A 14 -6.11 -13.78 -13.44
CA PRO A 14 -4.67 -13.64 -13.31
C PRO A 14 -4.10 -14.38 -12.10
N ALA A 15 -4.80 -14.33 -10.98
CA ALA A 15 -4.42 -15.04 -9.75
C ALA A 15 -4.64 -16.56 -9.88
N TYR A 16 -5.68 -16.98 -10.60
CA TYR A 16 -5.94 -18.39 -10.91
C TYR A 16 -4.81 -18.99 -11.75
N VAL A 17 -4.43 -18.31 -12.85
CA VAL A 17 -3.30 -18.72 -13.70
C VAL A 17 -1.97 -18.68 -12.94
N GLY A 18 -1.78 -17.66 -12.10
CA GLY A 18 -0.62 -17.51 -11.22
C GLY A 18 -0.59 -18.45 -10.01
N ARG A 19 -1.62 -19.28 -9.81
CA ARG A 19 -1.79 -20.19 -8.65
C ARG A 19 -1.65 -19.49 -7.29
N SER A 20 -2.17 -18.28 -7.19
CA SER A 20 -2.10 -17.43 -5.99
C SER A 20 -3.47 -17.20 -5.34
N LEU A 21 -4.49 -17.95 -5.75
CA LEU A 21 -5.83 -17.88 -5.15
C LEU A 21 -5.93 -18.72 -3.88
N SER A 22 -6.89 -18.35 -3.03
CA SER A 22 -7.29 -19.20 -1.91
C SER A 22 -7.94 -20.50 -2.42
N PRO A 23 -7.92 -21.60 -1.65
CA PRO A 23 -8.59 -22.84 -2.04
C PRO A 23 -10.12 -22.71 -2.19
N GLY A 24 -10.72 -21.67 -1.60
CA GLY A 24 -12.14 -21.36 -1.77
C GLY A 24 -12.41 -20.78 -3.15
N ASP A 25 -11.67 -19.72 -3.48
CA ASP A 25 -11.82 -18.99 -4.75
C ASP A 25 -11.42 -19.87 -5.95
N GLU A 26 -10.39 -20.70 -5.80
CA GLU A 26 -9.97 -21.63 -6.85
C GLU A 26 -11.09 -22.60 -7.25
N ARG A 27 -11.82 -23.14 -6.25
CA ARG A 27 -12.95 -24.03 -6.50
C ARG A 27 -14.08 -23.29 -7.21
N GLU A 28 -14.41 -22.08 -6.76
CA GLU A 28 -15.46 -21.27 -7.39
C GLU A 28 -15.13 -20.92 -8.85
N VAL A 29 -13.90 -20.46 -9.12
CA VAL A 29 -13.42 -20.14 -10.46
C VAL A 29 -13.45 -21.38 -11.35
N SER A 30 -12.93 -22.52 -10.87
CA SER A 30 -12.94 -23.77 -11.65
C SER A 30 -14.36 -24.26 -11.99
N ALA A 31 -15.30 -24.11 -11.06
CA ALA A 31 -16.69 -24.51 -11.25
C ALA A 31 -17.38 -23.64 -12.30
N HIS A 32 -17.10 -22.34 -12.31
CA HIS A 32 -17.61 -21.43 -13.33
C HIS A 32 -17.00 -21.71 -14.71
N LEU A 33 -15.69 -21.91 -14.79
CA LEU A 33 -14.98 -22.22 -16.04
C LEU A 33 -15.46 -23.51 -16.70
N ALA A 34 -15.96 -24.48 -15.93
CA ALA A 34 -16.59 -25.69 -16.49
C ALA A 34 -17.85 -25.35 -17.32
N GLY A 35 -18.59 -24.30 -16.94
CA GLY A 35 -19.87 -23.92 -17.56
C GLY A 35 -19.82 -22.74 -18.54
N CYS A 36 -18.82 -21.86 -18.43
CA CYS A 36 -18.79 -20.59 -19.16
C CYS A 36 -17.72 -20.56 -20.27
N GLY A 37 -18.15 -20.43 -21.53
CA GLY A 37 -17.24 -20.36 -22.68
C GLY A 37 -16.46 -19.04 -22.79
N GLU A 38 -17.11 -17.91 -22.46
CA GLU A 38 -16.50 -16.58 -22.50
C GLU A 38 -15.33 -16.47 -21.51
N CYS A 39 -15.55 -16.88 -20.25
CA CYS A 39 -14.49 -16.88 -19.24
C CYS A 39 -13.34 -17.85 -19.59
N ARG A 40 -13.62 -18.96 -20.31
CA ARG A 40 -12.55 -19.84 -20.83
C ARG A 40 -11.72 -19.15 -21.92
N SER A 41 -12.36 -18.45 -22.86
CA SER A 41 -11.60 -17.70 -23.88
C SER A 41 -10.76 -16.58 -23.29
N GLU A 42 -11.26 -15.90 -22.24
CA GLU A 42 -10.46 -14.90 -21.53
C GLU A 42 -9.28 -15.54 -20.78
N MET A 43 -9.50 -16.71 -20.15
CA MET A 43 -8.44 -17.47 -19.48
C MET A 43 -7.31 -17.84 -20.44
N GLU A 44 -7.62 -18.18 -21.70
CA GLU A 44 -6.61 -18.46 -22.72
C GLU A 44 -5.70 -17.24 -22.97
N VAL A 45 -6.28 -16.05 -23.09
CA VAL A 45 -5.53 -14.79 -23.25
C VAL A 45 -4.66 -14.52 -22.02
N VAL A 46 -5.23 -14.63 -20.83
CA VAL A 46 -4.49 -14.42 -19.56
C VAL A 46 -3.34 -15.44 -19.43
N THR A 47 -3.55 -16.67 -19.86
CA THR A 47 -2.51 -17.73 -19.86
C THR A 47 -1.34 -17.36 -20.76
N LEU A 48 -1.61 -16.85 -21.97
CA LEU A 48 -0.58 -16.39 -22.90
C LEU A 48 0.22 -15.21 -22.32
N LEU A 49 -0.47 -14.22 -21.76
CA LEU A 49 0.17 -13.05 -21.14
C LEU A 49 0.99 -13.44 -19.90
N HIS A 50 0.52 -14.40 -19.11
CA HIS A 50 1.25 -14.89 -17.97
C HIS A 50 2.53 -15.63 -18.39
N ALA A 51 2.45 -16.44 -19.46
CA ALA A 51 3.59 -17.17 -20.00
C ALA A 51 4.65 -16.26 -20.65
N SER A 52 4.27 -15.07 -21.14
CA SER A 52 5.21 -14.12 -21.73
C SER A 52 6.02 -13.33 -20.71
N ARG A 53 5.72 -13.46 -19.41
CA ARG A 53 6.47 -12.74 -18.37
C ARG A 53 7.92 -13.22 -18.32
N PRO A 54 8.90 -12.32 -18.29
CA PRO A 54 10.29 -12.71 -18.09
C PRO A 54 10.43 -13.40 -16.73
N GLY A 55 11.22 -14.48 -16.71
CA GLY A 55 11.55 -15.15 -15.46
C GLY A 55 12.30 -14.23 -14.49
N ALA A 56 12.13 -14.47 -13.19
CA ALA A 56 12.90 -13.75 -12.18
C ALA A 56 14.41 -14.00 -12.39
N PRO A 57 15.26 -12.96 -12.27
CA PRO A 57 16.71 -13.13 -12.30
C PRO A 57 17.19 -14.10 -11.22
N ALA A 58 18.25 -14.86 -11.54
CA ALA A 58 18.88 -15.76 -10.59
C ALA A 58 19.34 -15.00 -9.32
N GLY A 59 19.07 -15.57 -8.14
CA GLY A 59 19.44 -15.00 -6.84
C GLY A 59 18.58 -13.82 -6.37
N LEU A 60 17.54 -13.42 -7.11
CA LEU A 60 16.66 -12.32 -6.68
C LEU A 60 15.93 -12.66 -5.36
N ILE A 61 15.41 -13.88 -5.23
CA ILE A 61 14.71 -14.31 -4.01
C ILE A 61 15.64 -14.26 -2.80
N ASP A 62 16.87 -14.75 -2.93
CA ASP A 62 17.86 -14.73 -1.84
C ASP A 62 18.16 -13.30 -1.39
N ARG A 63 18.34 -12.39 -2.36
CA ARG A 63 18.57 -10.95 -2.08
C ARG A 63 17.39 -10.30 -1.37
N ILE A 64 16.16 -10.62 -1.76
CA ILE A 64 14.95 -10.11 -1.12
C ILE A 64 14.85 -10.65 0.32
N GLN A 65 15.08 -11.95 0.51
CA GLN A 65 15.02 -12.57 1.84
C GLN A 65 16.08 -12.00 2.78
N GLU A 66 17.29 -11.75 2.30
CA GLU A 66 18.35 -11.12 3.08
C GLU A 66 18.01 -9.68 3.46
N ALA A 67 17.47 -8.88 2.52
CA ALA A 67 17.02 -7.52 2.80
C ALA A 67 15.93 -7.50 3.88
N VAL A 68 14.90 -8.34 3.74
CA VAL A 68 13.80 -8.45 4.72
C VAL A 68 14.31 -8.89 6.10
N ALA A 69 15.26 -9.84 6.14
CA ALA A 69 15.86 -10.27 7.41
C ALA A 69 16.66 -9.15 8.08
N SER A 70 17.35 -8.31 7.30
CA SER A 70 18.12 -7.18 7.82
C SER A 70 17.23 -6.02 8.32
N ASP A 71 16.07 -5.79 7.71
CA ASP A 71 15.09 -4.80 8.16
C ASP A 71 14.38 -5.21 9.46
N GLY A 72 14.17 -6.51 9.65
CA GLY A 72 13.52 -7.07 10.85
C GLY A 72 14.46 -7.24 12.05
N ALA A 73 15.78 -7.19 11.85
CA ALA A 73 16.72 -7.31 12.95
C ALA A 73 16.68 -6.03 13.80
N PRO A 74 16.35 -6.09 15.11
CA PRO A 74 16.53 -4.93 15.97
C PRO A 74 18.00 -4.56 15.88
N SER A 75 18.30 -3.35 15.42
CA SER A 75 19.65 -2.82 15.42
C SER A 75 20.19 -3.07 16.83
N SER A 76 21.13 -4.01 16.96
CA SER A 76 21.83 -4.28 18.21
C SER A 76 22.87 -3.19 18.42
N GLY A 77 22.46 -1.95 18.20
CA GLY A 77 23.11 -0.77 18.73
C GLY A 77 23.09 -0.91 20.24
N ARG A 78 24.27 -1.15 20.79
CA ARG A 78 24.62 -1.07 22.21
C ARG A 78 23.62 -0.22 22.98
N ARG A 79 22.97 -0.83 23.98
CA ARG A 79 22.04 -0.20 24.93
C ARG A 79 22.77 0.87 25.73
N GLY A 80 23.10 1.99 25.09
CA GLY A 80 23.57 3.21 25.72
C GLY A 80 22.39 3.84 26.39
N VAL A 81 22.39 3.84 27.72
CA VAL A 81 21.38 4.55 28.51
C VAL A 81 21.42 6.02 28.07
N PRO A 82 20.33 6.60 27.55
CA PRO A 82 20.36 7.99 27.14
C PRO A 82 20.59 8.85 28.39
N GLY A 83 21.53 9.80 28.29
CA GLY A 83 21.93 10.70 29.39
C GLY A 83 20.82 11.61 29.95
N TRP A 84 19.58 11.44 29.48
CA TRP A 84 18.38 12.13 29.95
C TRP A 84 17.60 11.32 30.99
N GLY A 85 18.03 10.09 31.32
CA GLY A 85 17.38 9.29 32.38
C GLY A 85 17.31 10.01 33.74
N LEU A 86 18.23 10.94 34.01
CA LEU A 86 18.21 11.77 35.22
C LEU A 86 17.09 12.84 35.19
N ALA A 87 16.71 13.35 34.00
CA ALA A 87 15.63 14.33 33.87
C ALA A 87 14.26 13.69 34.13
N ALA A 88 14.05 12.44 33.68
CA ALA A 88 12.81 11.71 33.92
C ALA A 88 12.56 11.42 35.41
N ALA A 89 13.62 11.13 36.18
CA ALA A 89 13.53 10.92 37.62
C ALA A 89 13.10 12.20 38.38
N ALA A 90 13.62 13.37 37.98
CA ALA A 90 13.25 14.65 38.59
C ALA A 90 11.77 15.01 38.34
N VAL A 91 11.26 14.76 37.13
CA VAL A 91 9.84 14.98 36.79
C VAL A 91 8.93 14.03 37.57
N ALA A 92 9.32 12.77 37.76
CA ALA A 92 8.55 11.82 38.56
C ALA A 92 8.44 12.24 40.04
N VAL A 93 9.53 12.76 40.62
CA VAL A 93 9.52 13.30 42.00
C VAL A 93 8.62 14.54 42.11
N LEU A 94 8.65 15.43 41.11
CA LEU A 94 7.76 16.59 41.03
C LEU A 94 6.27 16.21 40.91
N ALA A 95 5.95 15.22 40.08
CA ALA A 95 4.58 14.72 39.89
C ALA A 95 4.02 14.07 41.18
N LEU A 96 4.85 13.31 41.90
CA LEU A 96 4.48 12.74 43.21
C LEU A 96 4.29 13.82 44.29
N GLY A 97 4.98 14.95 44.19
CA GLY A 97 4.81 16.10 45.08
C GLY A 97 3.55 16.93 44.81
N ILE A 98 3.18 17.11 43.54
CA ILE A 98 2.02 17.92 43.13
C ILE A 98 0.70 17.14 43.26
N GLY A 99 0.72 15.80 43.10
CA GLY A 99 -0.48 14.97 43.20
C GLY A 99 -1.13 14.89 44.60
N ARG A 100 -0.47 15.42 45.65
CA ARG A 100 -1.07 15.50 46.99
C ARG A 100 -1.89 16.77 47.25
N THR A 101 -1.84 17.77 46.38
CA THR A 101 -2.52 19.06 46.61
C THR A 101 -3.69 19.35 45.67
N LEU A 102 -3.82 18.61 44.56
CA LEU A 102 -4.96 18.74 43.65
C LEU A 102 -5.75 17.42 43.63
N GLY A 103 -7.04 17.51 43.99
CA GLY A 103 -7.99 16.39 43.91
C GLY A 103 -8.10 15.82 42.49
N PRO A 104 -8.77 14.65 42.34
CA PRO A 104 -8.76 13.91 41.08
C PRO A 104 -9.37 14.74 39.95
N ALA A 105 -8.51 15.23 39.05
CA ALA A 105 -8.92 15.67 37.74
C ALA A 105 -9.20 14.41 36.91
N THR A 106 -10.46 14.20 36.55
CA THR A 106 -10.88 13.23 35.55
C THR A 106 -10.04 13.44 34.28
N PRO A 107 -9.24 12.47 33.81
CA PRO A 107 -8.55 12.63 32.54
C PRO A 107 -9.60 12.65 31.44
N ALA A 108 -9.78 13.83 30.85
CA ALA A 108 -10.49 14.01 29.60
C ALA A 108 -9.86 13.05 28.58
N GLY A 109 -10.70 12.25 27.93
CA GLY A 109 -10.27 11.30 26.91
C GLY A 109 -9.47 12.03 25.84
N GLU A 110 -8.28 11.51 25.58
CA GLU A 110 -7.49 11.81 24.39
C GLU A 110 -8.38 11.56 23.17
N ALA A 111 -8.94 12.63 22.61
CA ALA A 111 -9.73 12.55 21.40
C ALA A 111 -8.76 12.22 20.26
N ILE A 112 -8.63 10.94 19.94
CA ILE A 112 -7.95 10.47 18.73
C ILE A 112 -8.61 11.23 17.56
N PRO A 113 -7.86 12.06 16.82
CA PRO A 113 -8.43 12.84 15.75
C PRO A 113 -8.94 11.91 14.64
N GLU A 114 -10.11 12.23 14.10
CA GLU A 114 -10.89 11.40 13.18
C GLU A 114 -10.12 10.95 11.92
N TYR A 115 -9.05 11.67 11.54
CA TYR A 115 -8.16 11.26 10.45
C TYR A 115 -7.35 9.98 10.74
N ALA A 116 -7.23 9.56 12.00
CA ALA A 116 -6.49 8.35 12.39
C ALA A 116 -7.31 7.05 12.21
N SER A 117 -8.62 7.17 11.93
CA SER A 117 -9.47 6.05 11.57
C SER A 117 -9.42 5.84 10.05
N ALA A 118 -8.47 5.02 9.59
CA ALA A 118 -8.43 4.57 8.20
C ALA A 118 -9.52 3.50 7.95
N GLU A 119 -10.79 3.90 8.00
CA GLU A 119 -11.92 3.11 7.52
C GLU A 119 -12.23 3.55 6.08
N GLY A 120 -11.40 3.13 5.13
CA GLY A 120 -11.64 3.46 3.72
C GLY A 120 -10.45 3.41 2.76
N ALA A 121 -9.38 2.68 3.06
CA ALA A 121 -8.25 2.53 2.13
C ALA A 121 -8.53 1.51 1.00
N GLY A 122 -9.69 1.61 0.35
CA GLY A 122 -10.07 0.78 -0.80
C GLY A 122 -10.00 1.50 -2.16
N ASN A 123 -9.77 2.82 -2.16
CA ASN A 123 -9.92 3.66 -3.36
C ASN A 123 -8.83 4.74 -3.52
N LEU A 124 -7.74 4.70 -2.74
CA LEU A 124 -6.61 5.63 -2.93
C LEU A 124 -5.96 5.50 -4.32
N TRP A 125 -6.10 4.36 -5.00
CA TRP A 125 -5.67 4.15 -6.38
C TRP A 125 -6.65 4.66 -7.45
N LEU A 126 -7.93 4.89 -7.13
CA LEU A 126 -8.94 5.41 -8.07
C LEU A 126 -9.12 6.93 -7.97
N ALA A 127 -8.69 7.54 -6.87
CA ALA A 127 -8.67 9.01 -6.74
C ALA A 127 -7.53 9.66 -7.57
N GLU A 128 -6.54 8.86 -8.00
CA GLU A 128 -5.39 9.29 -8.81
C GLU A 128 -5.61 9.11 -10.33
N GLU A 129 -6.77 8.64 -10.80
CA GLU A 129 -7.05 8.53 -12.25
C GLU A 129 -7.31 9.89 -12.94
N ARG A 130 -7.05 11.02 -12.26
CA ARG A 130 -6.86 12.33 -12.90
C ARG A 130 -5.39 12.70 -13.10
N LEU A 131 -4.44 11.88 -12.66
CA LEU A 131 -2.99 12.01 -12.89
C LEU A 131 -2.47 11.07 -13.98
N SER A 132 -3.35 10.34 -14.67
CA SER A 132 -3.01 9.51 -15.84
C SER A 132 -2.79 10.29 -17.14
N THR A 133 -2.64 11.61 -17.10
CA THR A 133 -1.96 12.34 -18.17
C THR A 133 -0.58 12.71 -17.67
N TRP A 134 0.41 11.87 -17.98
CA TRP A 134 1.78 12.34 -18.19
C TRP A 134 1.84 13.20 -19.48
N VAL A 135 0.90 14.12 -19.62
CA VAL A 135 0.88 15.18 -20.61
C VAL A 135 0.63 16.43 -19.77
N PRO A 136 1.66 17.24 -19.51
CA PRO A 136 1.43 18.53 -18.86
C PRO A 136 0.36 19.29 -19.65
N ALA A 137 -0.72 19.68 -18.97
CA ALA A 137 -1.78 20.49 -19.58
C ALA A 137 -1.22 21.91 -19.78
N PHE A 138 -0.90 22.25 -21.02
CA PHE A 138 -0.41 23.58 -21.40
C PHE A 138 -1.52 24.53 -21.85
N ASP A 139 -2.78 24.07 -21.88
CA ASP A 139 -3.92 24.82 -22.42
C ASP A 139 -4.23 26.12 -21.63
N ASP A 140 -3.80 26.21 -20.38
CA ASP A 140 -3.97 27.40 -19.52
C ASP A 140 -2.74 28.34 -19.52
N LEU A 141 -1.66 28.00 -20.26
CA LEU A 141 -0.50 28.88 -20.40
C LEU A 141 -0.73 29.91 -21.51
N SER A 142 -0.35 31.17 -21.25
CA SER A 142 -0.24 32.14 -22.34
C SER A 142 0.91 31.77 -23.27
N ASP A 143 0.86 32.23 -24.52
CA ASP A 143 1.90 31.94 -25.52
C ASP A 143 3.30 32.37 -25.03
N GLU A 144 3.40 33.45 -24.26
CA GLU A 144 4.66 33.93 -23.68
C GLU A 144 5.20 32.98 -22.60
N ALA A 145 4.32 32.46 -21.74
CA ALA A 145 4.70 31.51 -20.68
C ALA A 145 5.10 30.15 -21.26
N LEU A 146 4.46 29.73 -22.36
CA LEU A 146 4.82 28.51 -23.09
C LEU A 146 6.20 28.65 -23.76
N VAL A 147 6.49 29.79 -24.38
CA VAL A 147 7.82 30.05 -25.00
C VAL A 147 8.92 30.05 -23.96
N GLN A 148 8.72 30.70 -22.81
CA GLN A 148 9.70 30.72 -21.73
C GLN A 148 9.99 29.31 -21.18
N LEU A 149 8.95 28.48 -21.01
CA LEU A 149 9.11 27.09 -20.57
C LEU A 149 9.92 26.25 -21.58
N LEU A 150 9.69 26.44 -22.88
CA LEU A 150 10.42 25.74 -23.94
C LEU A 150 11.90 26.15 -23.99
N GLU A 151 12.22 27.42 -23.71
CA GLU A 151 13.60 27.89 -23.61
C GLU A 151 14.32 27.28 -22.41
N GLU A 152 13.66 27.16 -21.25
CA GLU A 152 14.24 26.55 -20.04
C GLU A 152 14.47 25.04 -20.18
N LEU A 153 13.62 24.31 -20.92
CA LEU A 153 13.77 22.87 -21.15
C LEU A 153 14.78 22.53 -22.26
N GLY A 154 15.12 23.50 -23.11
CA GLY A 154 16.06 23.34 -24.23
C GLY A 154 17.54 23.50 -23.86
N THR A 155 17.85 23.80 -22.59
CA THR A 155 19.21 23.95 -22.03
C THR A 155 19.63 22.76 -21.19
#